data_AF-A0AAP8D1V4-F1
#
_entry.id   AF-A0AAP8D1V4-F1
#
_cell.length_a   1.000
_cell.length_b   1.000
_cell.length_c   1.000
_cell.angle_alpha   90.00
_cell.angle_beta   90.00
_cell.angle_gamma   90.00
#
_symmetry.space_group_name_H-M   'P 1'
#
loop_
_entity.id
_entity.type
_entity.pdbx_description
1 polymer ?
#
loop_
_entity_poly.entity_id
_entity_poly.type
_entity_poly.pdbx_seq_one_letter_code
_entity_poly.pdbx_strand_id
1 'polypeptide(L)'
;MQPLTPLDEMTPAELEAFLATLAHDDGAAARGHLARGNPIYCTTENTPAGLVEKHFPDGRRQLVRFDLAGEHIVCDVQSEAAD
;
A
#
# COMPACT_ATOMS: atom_id res chain seq x y z
N MET A 1 9.35 12.10 -18.40
CA MET A 1 9.36 12.18 -16.93
C MET A 1 10.78 12.51 -16.51
N GLN A 2 10.99 13.66 -15.90
CA GLN A 2 12.29 14.00 -15.31
C GLN A 2 12.48 13.13 -14.05
N PRO A 3 13.67 12.58 -13.78
CA PRO A 3 13.89 11.78 -12.59
C PRO A 3 13.71 12.63 -11.33
N LEU A 4 13.10 12.06 -10.30
CA LEU A 4 12.98 12.68 -8.99
C LEU A 4 14.34 12.66 -8.28
N THR A 5 14.63 13.70 -7.51
CA THR A 5 15.75 13.72 -6.56
C THR A 5 15.59 12.55 -5.57
N PRO A 6 16.66 11.80 -5.25
CA PRO A 6 16.60 10.77 -4.21
C PRO A 6 16.07 11.33 -2.88
N LEU A 7 15.25 10.55 -2.16
CA LEU A 7 14.60 11.00 -0.91
C LEU A 7 15.60 11.53 0.12
N ASP A 8 16.75 10.86 0.28
CA ASP A 8 17.81 11.24 1.24
C ASP A 8 18.56 12.52 0.85
N GLU A 9 18.38 12.99 -0.39
CA GLU A 9 19.02 14.20 -0.93
C GLU A 9 18.03 15.37 -1.07
N MET A 10 16.74 15.15 -0.81
CA MET A 10 15.72 16.18 -0.90
C MET A 10 15.90 17.26 0.17
N THR A 11 15.81 18.51 -0.25
CA THR A 11 15.59 19.62 0.68
C THR A 11 14.21 19.51 1.33
N PRO A 12 13.97 20.14 2.50
CA PRO A 12 12.65 20.15 3.13
C PRO A 12 11.52 20.63 2.21
N ALA A 13 11.80 21.62 1.35
CA ALA A 13 10.82 22.15 0.40
C ALA A 13 10.50 21.15 -0.73
N GLU A 14 11.49 20.40 -1.22
CA GLU A 14 11.27 19.34 -2.20
C GLU A 14 10.48 18.17 -1.60
N LEU A 15 10.76 17.82 -0.34
CA LEU A 15 9.98 16.82 0.38
C LEU A 15 8.53 17.28 0.57
N GLU A 16 8.30 18.53 0.98
CA GLU A 16 6.95 19.10 1.12
C GLU A 16 6.20 19.08 -0.22
N ALA A 17 6.85 19.50 -1.31
CA ALA A 17 6.26 19.44 -2.64
C ALA A 17 5.94 18.00 -3.06
N PHE A 18 6.83 17.04 -2.79
CA PHE A 18 6.59 15.62 -3.07
C PHE A 18 5.40 15.08 -2.29
N LEU A 19 5.32 15.33 -0.98
CA LEU A 19 4.19 14.92 -0.14
C LEU A 19 2.86 15.54 -0.61
N ALA A 20 2.88 16.81 -1.05
CA ALA A 20 1.70 17.44 -1.63
C ALA A 20 1.24 16.75 -2.93
N THR A 21 2.15 16.20 -3.74
CA THR A 21 1.75 15.40 -4.90
C THR A 21 1.05 14.10 -4.54
N LEU A 22 1.42 13.46 -3.42
CA LEU A 22 0.78 12.24 -2.93
C LEU A 22 -0.67 12.50 -2.49
N ALA A 23 -0.98 13.70 -2.00
CA ALA A 23 -2.36 14.09 -1.67
C ALA A 23 -3.29 14.13 -2.90
N HIS A 24 -2.72 14.18 -4.10
CA HIS A 24 -3.44 14.12 -5.37
C HIS A 24 -3.43 12.72 -6.01
N ASP A 25 -2.90 11.69 -5.32
CA ASP A 25 -2.96 10.31 -5.81
C ASP A 25 -4.43 9.86 -5.91
N ASP A 26 -4.85 9.52 -7.12
CA ASP A 26 -6.20 9.07 -7.43
C ASP A 26 -6.34 7.54 -7.32
N GLY A 27 -5.28 6.83 -6.94
CA GLY A 27 -5.22 5.37 -6.79
C GLY A 27 -5.25 4.60 -8.11
N ALA A 28 -5.04 5.24 -9.27
CA ALA A 28 -5.09 4.57 -10.57
C ALA A 28 -4.05 3.44 -10.70
N ALA A 29 -2.86 3.61 -10.13
CA ALA A 29 -1.83 2.57 -10.13
C ALA A 29 -2.27 1.32 -9.36
N ALA A 30 -2.83 1.49 -8.15
CA ALA A 30 -3.36 0.39 -7.35
C ALA A 30 -4.50 -0.35 -8.06
N ARG A 31 -5.47 0.38 -8.62
CA ARG A 31 -6.55 -0.20 -9.44
C ARG A 31 -6.01 -0.95 -10.65
N GLY A 32 -5.00 -0.40 -11.32
CA GLY A 32 -4.34 -1.04 -12.47
C GLY A 32 -3.66 -2.36 -12.10
N HIS A 33 -3.03 -2.46 -10.93
CA HIS A 33 -2.47 -3.71 -10.43
C HIS A 33 -3.54 -4.77 -10.14
N LEU A 34 -4.61 -4.37 -9.45
CA LEU A 34 -5.74 -5.26 -9.15
C LEU A 34 -6.41 -5.76 -10.43
N ALA A 35 -6.66 -4.87 -11.41
CA ALA A 35 -7.24 -5.24 -12.70
C ALA A 35 -6.37 -6.22 -13.51
N ARG A 36 -5.06 -6.29 -13.23
CA ARG A 36 -4.14 -7.26 -13.83
C ARG A 36 -4.03 -8.57 -13.04
N GLY A 37 -4.82 -8.75 -11.98
CA GLY A 37 -4.79 -9.95 -11.16
C GLY A 37 -3.71 -9.95 -10.08
N ASN A 38 -3.04 -8.82 -9.83
CA ASN A 38 -1.99 -8.74 -8.81
C ASN A 38 -2.57 -8.26 -7.48
N PRO A 39 -2.19 -8.85 -6.34
CA PRO A 39 -2.50 -8.29 -5.03
C PRO A 39 -1.73 -6.98 -4.82
N ILE A 40 -2.30 -6.12 -3.99
CA ILE A 40 -1.63 -4.91 -3.48
C ILE A 40 -1.44 -5.02 -1.97
N TYR A 41 -0.46 -4.28 -1.47
CA TYR A 41 -0.08 -4.28 -0.05
C TYR A 41 -0.19 -2.86 0.47
N CYS A 42 -0.91 -2.66 1.55
CA CYS A 42 -1.11 -1.35 2.15
C CYS A 42 -1.21 -1.45 3.67
N THR A 43 -0.94 -0.34 4.34
CA THR A 43 -1.26 -0.16 5.75
C THR A 43 -2.27 0.98 5.86
N THR A 44 -3.28 0.78 6.67
CA THR A 44 -4.29 1.79 7.04
C THR A 44 -4.09 2.18 8.50
N GLU A 45 -4.81 3.20 8.95
CA GLU A 45 -4.84 3.58 10.38
C GLU A 45 -5.30 2.43 11.28
N ASN A 46 -6.04 1.46 10.73
CA ASN A 46 -6.55 0.28 11.44
C ASN A 46 -5.65 -0.95 11.33
N THR A 47 -4.58 -0.90 10.53
CA THR A 47 -3.67 -2.03 10.38
C THR A 47 -2.80 -2.16 11.64
N PRO A 48 -2.79 -3.32 12.34
CA PRO A 48 -1.98 -3.49 13.54
C PRO A 48 -0.49 -3.30 13.26
N ALA A 49 0.24 -2.78 14.26
CA ALA A 49 1.67 -2.54 14.15
C ALA A 49 2.44 -3.82 13.78
N GLY A 50 3.35 -3.71 12.81
CA GLY A 50 4.14 -4.83 12.31
C GLY A 50 3.42 -5.74 11.31
N LEU A 51 2.16 -5.43 10.96
CA LEU A 51 1.40 -6.13 9.93
C LEU A 51 1.14 -5.23 8.71
N VAL A 52 0.80 -5.87 7.60
CA VAL A 52 0.43 -5.25 6.33
C VAL A 52 -0.85 -5.92 5.84
N GLU A 53 -1.76 -5.15 5.28
CA GLU A 53 -2.93 -5.72 4.61
C GLU A 53 -2.60 -6.05 3.15
N LYS A 54 -2.82 -7.30 2.78
CA LYS A 54 -2.79 -7.77 1.39
C LYS A 54 -4.20 -7.79 0.84
N HIS A 55 -4.46 -7.00 -0.18
CA HIS A 55 -5.76 -6.91 -0.86
C HIS A 55 -5.66 -7.66 -2.18
N PHE A 56 -6.54 -8.63 -2.37
CA PHE A 56 -6.61 -9.44 -3.57
C PHE A 56 -7.57 -8.83 -4.60
N PRO A 57 -7.37 -9.10 -5.91
CA PRO A 57 -8.29 -8.69 -6.97
C PRO A 57 -9.74 -9.16 -6.79
N ASP A 58 -9.94 -10.28 -6.10
CA ASP A 58 -11.26 -10.87 -5.81
C ASP A 58 -11.95 -10.24 -4.58
N GLY A 59 -11.35 -9.21 -3.99
CA GLY A 59 -11.86 -8.51 -2.81
C GLY A 59 -11.48 -9.16 -1.48
N ARG A 60 -10.83 -10.33 -1.47
CA ARG A 60 -10.32 -10.92 -0.22
C ARG A 60 -9.21 -10.03 0.36
N ARG A 61 -9.08 -10.07 1.68
CA ARG A 61 -8.06 -9.34 2.43
C ARG A 61 -7.38 -10.26 3.44
N GLN A 62 -6.08 -10.10 3.62
CA GLN A 62 -5.28 -10.82 4.60
C GLN A 62 -4.38 -9.87 5.38
N LEU A 63 -4.15 -10.15 6.65
CA LEU A 63 -3.02 -9.57 7.38
C LEU A 63 -1.80 -10.46 7.17
N VAL A 64 -0.70 -9.85 6.75
CA VAL A 64 0.58 -10.51 6.54
C VAL A 64 1.69 -9.78 7.30
N ARG A 65 2.80 -10.47 7.53
CA ARG A 65 4.06 -9.88 7.99
C ARG A 65 5.21 -10.32 7.08
N PHE A 66 6.29 -9.55 7.05
CA PHE A 66 7.47 -9.86 6.26
C PHE A 66 8.68 -10.09 7.17
N ASP A 67 9.50 -11.08 6.82
CA ASP A 67 10.86 -11.23 7.32
C ASP A 67 11.79 -11.67 6.17
N LEU A 68 13.04 -12.05 6.50
CA LEU A 68 14.03 -12.47 5.50
C LEU A 68 13.63 -13.76 4.74
N ALA A 69 12.68 -14.54 5.26
CA ALA A 69 12.12 -15.71 4.57
C ALA A 69 10.94 -15.34 3.66
N GLY A 70 10.47 -14.08 3.69
CA GLY A 70 9.42 -13.55 2.83
C GLY A 70 8.12 -13.25 3.56
N GLU A 71 7.01 -13.44 2.85
CA GLU A 71 5.65 -13.16 3.33
C GLU A 71 5.12 -14.29 4.23
N HIS A 72 4.55 -13.93 5.37
CA HIS A 72 3.85 -14.84 6.28
C HIS A 72 2.42 -14.38 6.50
N ILE A 73 1.45 -15.24 6.21
CA ILE A 73 0.03 -14.96 6.46
C ILE A 73 -0.25 -15.09 7.96
N VAL A 74 -0.89 -14.07 8.53
CA VAL A 74 -1.31 -14.06 9.94
C VAL A 74 -2.78 -14.47 10.06
N CYS A 75 -3.67 -13.82 9.32
CA CYS A 75 -5.08 -14.21 9.25
C CYS A 75 -5.77 -13.61 8.01
N ASP A 76 -6.92 -14.18 7.64
CA ASP A 76 -7.86 -13.53 6.73
C ASP A 76 -8.60 -12.41 7.46
N VAL A 77 -8.77 -11.27 6.80
CA VAL A 77 -9.59 -10.17 7.31
C VAL A 77 -11.03 -10.47 6.89
N GLN A 78 -11.87 -10.79 7.87
CA GLN A 78 -13.31 -10.90 7.62
C GLN A 78 -13.82 -9.51 7.20
N SER A 79 -14.40 -9.44 6.01
CA SER A 79 -15.18 -8.26 5.63
C SER A 79 -16.49 -8.35 6.41
N GLU A 80 -16.83 -7.34 7.22
CA GLU A 80 -18.22 -7.21 7.63
C GLU A 80 -19.03 -7.06 6.34
N ALA A 81 -19.88 -8.05 6.05
CA ALA A 81 -20.88 -7.91 5.02
C ALA A 81 -21.77 -6.74 5.45
N ALA A 82 -21.69 -5.63 4.71
CA ALA A 82 -22.72 -4.61 4.80
C ALA A 82 -24.02 -5.24 4.27
N ASP A 83 -24.96 -5.44 5.20
CA ASP A 83 -26.34 -5.88 4.97
C ASP A 83 -27.13 -4.80 4.20
#